data_AF-A6FJM8-F1
#
_entry.id   AF-A6FJM8-F1
#
_cell.length_a   1.000
_cell.length_b   1.000
_cell.length_c   1.000
_cell.angle_alpha   90.00
_cell.angle_beta   90.00
_cell.angle_gamma   90.00
#
_symmetry.space_group_name_H-M   'P 1'
#
loop_
_entity.id
_entity.type
_entity.pdbx_description
1 polymer ?
#
loop_
_entity_poly.entity_id
_entity_poly.type
_entity_poly.pdbx_seq_one_letter_code
_entity_poly.pdbx_strand_id
1 'polypeptide(L)'
;MSSSQNKDYIAMWFQARKAFGIGDRMNVGLLNKTTDDINWFEFSHSKMDGLGGLTTILREHDYPCQDLPQIADKIAPSNWQQIKMLFAGGKSNVAKKIRWKTTFPDYAATNLADNDNSTQYDNSTQYSNSTQYSNDAPIVNTYFTQAETLEIKKLAKKHRVALNIYLFWALNRAVAEQLLASQQDYYWLYPVNLRGALPNTPETGNCS
;
A
#
# COMPACT_ATOMS: atom_id res chain seq x y z
N MET A 1 33.78 -12.69 10.10
CA MET A 1 32.84 -12.35 9.01
C MET A 1 31.45 -12.20 9.63
N SER A 2 30.97 -10.98 9.84
CA SER A 2 29.62 -10.75 10.35
C SER A 2 28.64 -10.82 9.19
N SER A 3 27.92 -11.94 9.06
CA SER A 3 26.78 -12.05 8.16
C SER A 3 25.58 -11.36 8.82
N SER A 4 25.56 -10.03 8.85
CA SER A 4 24.28 -9.34 9.03
C SER A 4 23.48 -9.57 7.75
N GLN A 5 22.77 -10.70 7.67
CA GLN A 5 21.74 -10.83 6.66
C GLN A 5 20.83 -9.62 6.80
N ASN A 6 20.66 -8.90 5.70
CA ASN A 6 19.81 -7.73 5.63
C ASN A 6 18.40 -8.19 6.00
N LYS A 7 17.95 -7.91 7.22
CA LYS A 7 16.67 -8.40 7.73
C LYS A 7 15.57 -7.58 7.08
N ASP A 8 14.82 -8.20 6.18
CA ASP A 8 13.60 -7.61 5.65
C ASP A 8 12.50 -7.68 6.72
N TYR A 9 12.41 -6.61 7.51
CA TYR A 9 11.40 -6.49 8.55
C TYR A 9 9.99 -6.51 7.99
N ILE A 10 9.76 -6.02 6.77
CA ILE A 10 8.44 -5.97 6.13
C ILE A 10 7.98 -7.38 5.79
N ALA A 11 8.84 -8.20 5.20
CA ALA A 11 8.55 -9.62 4.94
C ALA A 11 8.26 -10.38 6.24
N MET A 12 8.99 -10.09 7.34
CA MET A 12 8.70 -10.67 8.66
C MET A 12 7.29 -10.31 9.17
N TRP A 13 6.83 -9.07 8.98
CA TRP A 13 5.46 -8.68 9.33
C TRP A 13 4.41 -9.46 8.54
N PHE A 14 4.62 -9.66 7.23
CA PHE A 14 3.73 -10.51 6.43
C PHE A 14 3.76 -11.96 6.87
N GLN A 15 4.92 -12.51 7.23
CA GLN A 15 5.04 -13.86 7.77
C GLN A 15 4.29 -14.02 9.10
N ALA A 16 4.43 -13.05 10.00
CA ALA A 16 3.70 -13.05 11.27
C ALA A 16 2.19 -12.98 11.05
N ARG A 17 1.72 -12.17 10.10
CA ARG A 17 0.30 -12.04 9.74
C ARG A 17 -0.30 -13.33 9.19
N LYS A 18 0.48 -14.14 8.47
CA LYS A 18 0.02 -15.45 7.95
C LYS A 18 -0.45 -16.39 9.05
N ALA A 19 0.20 -16.34 10.23
CA ALA A 19 -0.22 -17.13 11.39
C ALA A 19 -1.62 -16.76 11.91
N PHE A 20 -2.12 -15.56 11.59
CA PHE A 20 -3.46 -15.09 11.95
C PHE A 20 -4.47 -15.23 10.80
N GLY A 21 -4.15 -16.03 9.76
CA GLY A 21 -5.02 -16.14 8.59
C GLY A 21 -5.09 -14.86 7.76
N ILE A 22 -4.08 -13.99 7.86
CA ILE A 22 -3.98 -12.76 7.08
C ILE A 22 -2.83 -12.92 6.08
N GLY A 23 -3.18 -13.12 4.80
CA GLY A 23 -2.20 -13.34 3.74
C GLY A 23 -1.41 -12.08 3.36
N ASP A 24 -0.70 -12.12 2.25
CA ASP A 24 0.05 -10.98 1.74
C ASP A 24 -0.32 -10.69 0.28
N ARG A 25 -1.56 -10.96 -0.11
CA ARG A 25 -2.00 -10.77 -1.49
C ARG A 25 -2.02 -9.29 -1.89
N MET A 26 -1.46 -8.98 -3.05
CA MET A 26 -1.55 -7.69 -3.72
C MET A 26 -2.05 -7.90 -5.15
N ASN A 27 -3.05 -7.12 -5.56
CA ASN A 27 -3.61 -7.20 -6.92
C ASN A 27 -3.23 -5.96 -7.72
N VAL A 28 -2.89 -6.15 -8.98
CA VAL A 28 -2.71 -5.07 -9.96
C VAL A 28 -3.63 -5.34 -11.14
N GLY A 29 -4.41 -4.33 -11.54
CA GLY A 29 -5.43 -4.46 -12.58
C GLY A 29 -5.10 -3.63 -13.81
N LEU A 30 -5.14 -4.27 -14.99
CA LEU A 30 -5.11 -3.56 -16.27
C LEU A 30 -6.54 -3.24 -16.70
N LEU A 31 -6.88 -1.96 -16.72
CA LEU A 31 -8.20 -1.47 -17.15
C LEU A 31 -8.27 -1.31 -18.67
N ASN A 32 -9.22 -1.99 -19.29
CA ASN A 32 -9.64 -1.70 -20.66
C ASN A 32 -10.62 -0.53 -20.65
N LYS A 33 -10.19 0.64 -21.14
CA LYS A 33 -11.03 1.85 -21.17
C LYS A 33 -12.24 1.78 -22.11
N THR A 34 -12.29 0.78 -23.00
CA THR A 34 -13.37 0.62 -23.98
C THR A 34 -14.48 -0.27 -23.43
N THR A 35 -14.12 -1.34 -22.74
CA THR A 35 -15.08 -2.31 -22.19
C THR A 35 -15.34 -2.13 -20.69
N ASP A 36 -14.50 -1.34 -20.00
CA ASP A 36 -14.44 -1.18 -18.55
C ASP A 36 -14.04 -2.46 -17.78
N ASP A 37 -13.60 -3.49 -18.50
CA ASP A 37 -13.10 -4.72 -17.90
C ASP A 37 -11.70 -4.50 -17.30
N ILE A 38 -11.45 -5.18 -16.17
CA ILE A 38 -10.14 -5.19 -15.52
C ILE A 38 -9.56 -6.60 -15.57
N ASN A 39 -8.40 -6.74 -16.19
CA ASN A 39 -7.60 -7.96 -16.10
C ASN A 39 -6.72 -7.90 -14.83
N TRP A 40 -7.00 -8.77 -13.86
CA TRP A 40 -6.34 -8.78 -12.56
C TRP A 40 -5.15 -9.74 -12.52
N PHE A 41 -4.03 -9.24 -12.00
CA PHE A 41 -2.82 -10.00 -11.73
C PHE A 41 -2.55 -10.01 -10.24
N GLU A 42 -2.18 -11.17 -9.72
CA GLU A 42 -1.95 -11.39 -8.29
C GLU A 42 -0.46 -11.54 -7.99
N PHE A 43 0.02 -10.81 -6.99
CA PHE A 43 1.39 -10.87 -6.48
C PHE A 43 1.41 -11.07 -4.97
N SER A 44 2.52 -11.62 -4.47
CA SER A 44 2.83 -11.72 -3.05
C SER A 44 3.50 -10.43 -2.59
N HIS A 45 2.80 -9.66 -1.75
CA HIS A 45 3.24 -8.39 -1.21
C HIS A 45 4.47 -8.53 -0.29
N SER A 46 4.74 -9.70 0.27
CA SER A 46 6.01 -9.97 0.97
C SER A 46 7.22 -10.02 0.03
N LYS A 47 7.01 -10.25 -1.27
CA LYS A 47 8.07 -10.34 -2.28
C LYS A 47 8.17 -9.09 -3.15
N MET A 48 7.06 -8.36 -3.28
CA MET A 48 6.93 -7.30 -4.27
C MET A 48 6.11 -6.13 -3.72
N ASP A 49 6.57 -4.90 -3.94
CA ASP A 49 5.81 -3.70 -3.60
C ASP A 49 4.87 -3.28 -4.74
N GLY A 50 3.98 -2.32 -4.49
CA GLY A 50 2.99 -1.88 -5.48
C GLY A 50 3.60 -1.35 -6.79
N LEU A 51 4.75 -0.70 -6.71
CA LEU A 51 5.46 -0.19 -7.88
C LEU A 51 6.11 -1.33 -8.68
N GLY A 52 6.68 -2.32 -7.98
CA GLY A 52 7.23 -3.54 -8.56
C GLY A 52 6.18 -4.36 -9.31
N GLY A 53 4.99 -4.53 -8.72
CA GLY A 53 3.87 -5.23 -9.37
C GLY A 53 3.42 -4.54 -10.65
N LEU A 54 3.22 -3.21 -10.59
CA LEU A 54 2.85 -2.42 -11.76
C LEU A 54 3.91 -2.51 -12.87
N THR A 55 5.18 -2.40 -12.50
CA THR A 55 6.29 -2.37 -13.46
C THR A 55 6.51 -3.72 -14.12
N THR A 56 6.33 -4.81 -13.37
CA THR A 56 6.39 -6.18 -13.92
C THR A 56 5.40 -6.32 -15.07
N ILE A 57 4.13 -5.94 -14.85
CA ILE A 57 3.10 -6.00 -15.89
C ILE A 57 3.41 -5.05 -17.06
N LEU A 58 3.82 -3.81 -16.78
CA LEU A 58 4.15 -2.87 -17.86
C LEU A 58 5.25 -3.42 -18.78
N ARG A 59 6.29 -4.04 -18.21
CA ARG A 59 7.39 -4.65 -18.98
C ARG A 59 6.93 -5.88 -19.78
N GLU A 60 6.04 -6.70 -19.21
CA GLU A 60 5.42 -7.82 -19.94
C GLU A 60 4.61 -7.36 -21.16
N HIS A 61 4.14 -6.10 -21.15
CA HIS A 61 3.45 -5.45 -22.26
C HIS A 61 4.34 -4.52 -23.09
N ASP A 62 5.66 -4.73 -23.08
CA ASP A 62 6.67 -3.97 -23.85
C ASP A 62 6.69 -2.45 -23.57
N TYR A 63 6.13 -1.98 -22.45
CA TYR A 63 6.27 -0.58 -22.08
C TYR A 63 7.72 -0.26 -21.73
N PRO A 64 8.24 0.92 -22.13
CA PRO A 64 9.63 1.30 -21.93
C PRO A 64 9.91 1.76 -20.48
N CYS A 65 9.46 1.01 -19.48
CA CYS A 65 9.72 1.25 -18.06
C CYS A 65 10.96 0.46 -17.63
N GLN A 66 12.13 0.89 -18.11
CA GLN A 66 13.40 0.21 -17.83
C GLN A 66 13.85 0.43 -16.39
N ASP A 67 13.79 1.67 -15.90
CA ASP A 67 14.20 2.01 -14.54
C ASP A 67 13.02 2.51 -13.71
N LEU A 68 12.97 2.07 -12.45
CA LEU A 68 12.02 2.59 -11.48
C LEU A 68 12.42 3.99 -10.98
N PRO A 69 11.43 4.87 -10.70
CA PRO A 69 11.71 6.17 -10.09
C PRO A 69 12.46 6.00 -8.77
N GLN A 70 13.45 6.87 -8.55
CA GLN A 70 14.23 6.95 -7.32
C GLN A 70 13.97 8.31 -6.66
N ILE A 71 14.08 8.36 -5.33
CA ILE A 71 14.00 9.63 -4.62
C ILE A 71 15.30 10.42 -4.80
N ALA A 72 15.21 11.74 -4.61
CA ALA A 72 16.35 12.63 -4.74
C ALA A 72 17.36 12.45 -3.59
N ASP A 73 16.88 12.07 -2.41
CA ASP A 73 17.72 11.81 -1.24
C ASP A 73 18.48 10.50 -1.41
N LYS A 74 19.81 10.56 -1.30
CA LYS A 74 20.68 9.39 -1.55
C LYS A 74 21.32 8.82 -0.29
N ILE A 75 21.11 9.48 0.86
CA ILE A 75 21.84 9.20 2.08
C ILE A 75 20.85 9.12 3.23
N ALA A 76 20.90 8.02 3.97
CA ALA A 76 20.14 7.87 5.20
C ALA A 76 20.52 8.96 6.23
N PRO A 77 19.57 9.46 7.03
CA PRO A 77 19.86 10.43 8.07
C PRO A 77 20.88 9.85 9.07
N SER A 78 21.86 10.66 9.46
CA SER A 78 22.84 10.30 10.47
C SER A 78 22.19 10.02 11.84
N ASN A 79 22.88 9.27 12.70
CA ASN A 79 22.38 8.94 14.05
C ASN A 79 21.98 10.19 14.85
N TRP A 80 22.73 11.29 14.71
CA TRP A 80 22.38 12.55 15.39
C TRP A 80 21.09 13.16 14.82
N GLN A 81 20.91 13.15 13.49
CA GLN A 81 19.66 13.60 12.88
C GLN A 81 18.47 12.75 13.32
N GLN A 82 18.64 11.43 13.44
CA GLN A 82 17.60 10.54 13.96
C GLN A 82 17.24 10.87 15.41
N ILE A 83 18.23 11.12 16.27
CA ILE A 83 18.00 11.57 17.65
C ILE A 83 17.24 12.90 17.67
N LYS A 84 17.62 13.88 16.84
CA LYS A 84 16.86 15.15 16.70
C LYS A 84 15.42 14.89 16.30
N MET A 85 15.18 13.99 15.34
CA MET A 85 13.83 13.68 14.86
C MET A 85 12.96 13.05 15.95
N LEU A 86 13.53 12.17 16.79
CA LEU A 86 12.82 11.59 17.94
C LEU A 86 12.33 12.65 18.94
N PHE A 87 13.08 13.74 19.10
CA PHE A 87 12.70 14.86 19.97
C PHE A 87 11.91 15.97 19.27
N ALA A 88 12.04 16.09 17.95
CA ALA A 88 11.28 17.04 17.14
C ALA A 88 9.84 16.56 16.88
N GLY A 89 9.63 15.24 16.81
CA GLY A 89 8.33 14.62 16.65
C GLY A 89 7.63 14.43 17.99
N GLY A 90 6.74 15.36 18.35
CA GLY A 90 5.79 15.11 19.43
C GLY A 90 4.91 13.89 19.10
N LYS A 91 4.64 13.02 20.08
CA LYS A 91 3.62 11.98 19.90
C LYS A 91 2.28 12.67 19.67
N SER A 92 1.66 12.41 18.53
CA SER A 92 0.33 12.95 18.26
C SER A 92 -0.69 12.32 19.22
N ASN A 93 -1.48 13.17 19.87
CA ASN A 93 -2.56 12.75 20.79
C ASN A 93 -3.88 12.47 20.04
N VAL A 94 -3.87 12.51 18.71
CA VAL A 94 -5.06 12.24 17.89
C VAL A 94 -5.53 10.80 18.10
N ALA A 95 -6.83 10.64 18.32
CA ALA A 95 -7.45 9.34 18.54
C ALA A 95 -7.22 8.40 17.33
N LYS A 96 -6.91 7.14 17.62
CA LYS A 96 -6.67 6.12 16.57
C LYS A 96 -7.96 5.61 15.92
N LYS A 97 -9.11 5.82 16.57
CA LYS A 97 -10.42 5.38 16.08
C LYS A 97 -11.05 6.49 15.24
N ILE A 98 -11.17 6.23 13.93
CA ILE A 98 -11.85 7.12 12.99
C ILE A 98 -13.36 6.87 13.08
N ARG A 99 -14.15 7.94 13.18
CA ARG A 99 -15.61 7.90 13.16
C ARG A 99 -16.12 7.99 11.73
N TRP A 100 -16.36 6.84 11.11
CA TRP A 100 -16.96 6.72 9.78
C TRP A 100 -18.49 6.81 9.84
N LYS A 101 -19.14 7.31 8.79
CA LYS A 101 -20.61 7.28 8.64
C LYS A 101 -21.12 5.84 8.53
N THR A 102 -20.36 5.01 7.83
CA THR A 102 -20.65 3.58 7.62
C THR A 102 -19.39 2.77 7.92
N THR A 103 -19.55 1.71 8.70
CA THR A 103 -18.48 0.73 8.98
C THR A 103 -18.96 -0.64 8.54
N PHE A 104 -18.10 -1.41 7.89
CA PHE A 104 -18.36 -2.80 7.55
C PHE A 104 -17.94 -3.72 8.71
N PRO A 105 -18.51 -4.93 8.81
CA PRO A 105 -18.08 -5.92 9.79
C PRO A 105 -16.56 -6.13 9.77
N ASP A 106 -15.97 -6.38 10.93
CA ASP A 106 -14.55 -6.68 11.03
C ASP A 106 -14.29 -8.06 10.42
N TYR A 107 -13.74 -8.09 9.21
CA TYR A 107 -13.41 -9.32 8.50
C TYR A 107 -12.39 -10.18 9.24
N ALA A 108 -11.63 -9.63 10.21
CA ALA A 108 -10.76 -10.42 11.07
C ALA A 108 -11.57 -11.30 12.05
N ALA A 109 -12.72 -10.81 12.55
CA ALA A 109 -13.59 -11.58 13.43
C ALA A 109 -14.31 -12.72 12.68
N THR A 110 -14.68 -12.51 11.42
CA THR A 110 -15.27 -13.56 10.58
C THR A 110 -14.23 -14.60 10.13
N ASN A 111 -13.01 -14.18 9.81
CA ASN A 111 -11.95 -15.10 9.37
C ASN A 111 -11.34 -15.95 10.51
N LEU A 112 -11.42 -15.48 11.76
CA LEU A 112 -10.99 -16.27 12.94
C LEU A 112 -12.04 -17.30 13.37
N ALA A 113 -13.34 -17.04 13.14
CA ALA A 113 -14.42 -17.95 13.52
C ALA A 113 -14.43 -19.26 12.71
N ASP A 114 -13.93 -19.25 11.47
CA ASP A 114 -13.87 -20.45 10.61
C ASP A 114 -12.68 -21.37 10.93
N ASN A 115 -11.71 -20.92 11.73
CA ASN A 115 -10.52 -21.70 12.11
C ASN A 115 -10.71 -22.55 13.39
N ASP A 116 -11.86 -22.46 14.06
CA ASP A 116 -12.14 -23.21 15.29
C ASP A 116 -12.72 -24.62 15.04
N ASN A 117 -12.92 -25.01 13.78
CA ASN A 117 -13.25 -26.39 13.42
C ASN A 117 -11.97 -27.21 13.30
N SER A 118 -11.62 -27.89 14.39
CA SER A 118 -10.56 -28.89 14.52
C SER A 118 -10.45 -29.78 13.27
N THR A 119 -9.51 -29.48 12.38
CA THR A 119 -9.12 -30.40 11.31
C THR A 119 -7.83 -31.08 11.73
N GLN A 120 -7.98 -32.38 11.99
CA GLN A 120 -6.92 -33.32 12.29
C GLN A 120 -5.85 -33.28 11.20
N TYR A 121 -4.58 -33.14 11.60
CA TYR A 121 -3.43 -33.08 10.70
C TYR A 121 -3.27 -34.40 9.92
N ASP A 122 -3.58 -34.37 8.63
CA ASP A 122 -3.09 -35.32 7.62
C ASP A 122 -2.04 -34.60 6.75
N ASN A 123 -0.82 -35.14 6.72
CA ASN A 123 0.35 -34.58 6.04
C ASN A 123 0.37 -34.87 4.51
N SER A 124 -0.78 -35.10 3.88
CA SER A 124 -0.84 -35.49 2.46
C SER A 124 -1.83 -34.68 1.63
N THR A 125 -1.83 -33.35 1.74
CA THR A 125 -2.54 -32.53 0.75
C THR A 125 -1.82 -31.22 0.48
N GLN A 126 -1.65 -30.89 -0.81
CA GLN A 126 -1.22 -29.58 -1.28
C GLN A 126 -1.96 -28.48 -0.52
N TYR A 127 -1.20 -27.60 0.12
CA TYR A 127 -1.68 -26.38 0.75
C TYR A 127 -2.48 -25.54 -0.26
N SER A 128 -3.79 -25.74 -0.32
CA SER A 128 -4.74 -24.75 -0.81
C SER A 128 -4.96 -23.76 0.34
N ASN A 129 -3.96 -22.91 0.58
CA ASN A 129 -4.09 -21.80 1.53
C ASN A 129 -5.02 -20.75 0.91
N SER A 130 -6.33 -20.99 0.92
CA SER A 130 -7.31 -19.92 0.75
C SER A 130 -7.34 -19.12 2.05
N THR A 131 -6.31 -18.29 2.24
CA THR A 131 -6.32 -17.24 3.25
C THR A 131 -7.39 -16.25 2.81
N GLN A 132 -8.63 -16.50 3.25
CA GLN A 132 -9.83 -15.89 2.69
C GLN A 132 -9.88 -14.40 3.06
N TYR A 133 -9.45 -13.58 2.14
CA TYR A 133 -9.84 -12.17 2.10
C TYR A 133 -11.24 -12.12 1.49
N SER A 134 -12.28 -12.25 2.29
CA SER A 134 -13.64 -11.90 1.85
C SER A 134 -13.81 -10.38 1.79
N ASN A 135 -12.86 -9.66 1.18
CA ASN A 135 -13.11 -8.29 0.76
C ASN A 135 -13.97 -8.37 -0.52
N ASP A 136 -15.23 -8.72 -0.31
CA ASP A 136 -16.30 -8.85 -1.30
C ASP A 136 -16.84 -7.49 -1.74
N ALA A 137 -16.34 -6.41 -1.15
CA ALA A 137 -16.63 -5.07 -1.60
C ALA A 137 -16.28 -4.93 -3.10
N PRO A 138 -17.24 -4.50 -3.94
CA PRO A 138 -16.97 -4.26 -5.34
C PRO A 138 -15.80 -3.29 -5.50
N ILE A 139 -14.79 -3.69 -6.28
CA ILE A 139 -13.71 -2.77 -6.64
C ILE A 139 -14.29 -1.79 -7.66
N VAL A 140 -14.38 -0.52 -7.27
CA VAL A 140 -14.79 0.57 -8.16
C VAL A 140 -13.55 1.37 -8.54
N ASN A 141 -13.33 1.53 -9.84
CA ASN A 141 -12.27 2.32 -10.41
C ASN A 141 -12.82 3.59 -11.07
N THR A 142 -12.02 4.65 -11.08
CA THR A 142 -12.26 5.85 -11.86
C THR A 142 -10.93 6.41 -12.35
N TYR A 143 -10.96 7.20 -13.42
CA TYR A 143 -9.76 7.81 -13.98
C TYR A 143 -10.07 9.21 -14.50
N PHE A 144 -9.07 10.09 -14.44
CA PHE A 144 -9.15 11.40 -15.06
C PHE A 144 -8.85 11.30 -16.55
N THR A 145 -9.64 12.00 -17.36
CA THR A 145 -9.33 12.25 -18.76
C THR A 145 -8.03 13.04 -18.90
N GLN A 146 -7.49 13.12 -20.12
CA GLN A 146 -6.30 13.94 -20.37
C GLN A 146 -6.57 15.42 -20.08
N ALA A 147 -7.74 15.95 -20.44
CA ALA A 147 -8.12 17.33 -20.17
C ALA A 147 -8.20 17.62 -18.67
N GLU A 148 -8.87 16.76 -17.90
CA GLU A 148 -8.94 16.88 -16.45
C GLU A 148 -7.56 16.77 -15.80
N THR A 149 -6.72 15.84 -16.26
CA THR A 149 -5.34 15.68 -15.78
C THR A 149 -4.52 16.95 -16.01
N LEU A 150 -4.66 17.59 -17.17
CA LEU A 150 -4.01 18.86 -17.46
C LEU A 150 -4.51 20.00 -16.57
N GLU A 151 -5.81 20.04 -16.30
CA GLU A 151 -6.39 21.04 -15.40
C GLU A 151 -5.92 20.87 -13.96
N ILE A 152 -5.90 19.63 -13.44
CA ILE A 152 -5.37 19.32 -12.11
C ILE A 152 -3.90 19.78 -12.01
N LYS A 153 -3.08 19.53 -13.04
CA LYS A 153 -1.69 20.00 -13.08
C LYS A 153 -1.58 21.53 -13.03
N LYS A 154 -2.44 22.24 -13.77
CA LYS A 154 -2.50 23.72 -13.73
C LYS A 154 -2.90 24.22 -12.34
N LEU A 155 -3.89 23.59 -11.71
CA LEU A 155 -4.35 23.97 -10.37
C LEU A 155 -3.27 23.73 -9.31
N ALA A 156 -2.59 22.58 -9.32
CA ALA A 156 -1.47 22.33 -8.42
C ALA A 156 -0.37 23.40 -8.55
N LYS A 157 -0.02 23.78 -9.79
CA LYS A 157 0.94 24.85 -10.08
C LYS A 157 0.44 26.22 -9.59
N LYS A 158 -0.83 26.55 -9.84
CA LYS A 158 -1.48 27.80 -9.37
C LYS A 158 -1.39 27.93 -7.85
N HIS A 159 -1.59 26.83 -7.13
CA HIS A 159 -1.51 26.77 -5.66
C HIS A 159 -0.10 26.56 -5.11
N ARG A 160 0.93 26.45 -5.98
CA ARG A 160 2.35 26.30 -5.60
C ARG A 160 2.61 25.06 -4.73
N VAL A 161 1.92 23.96 -5.02
CA VAL A 161 2.11 22.67 -4.34
C VAL A 161 2.47 21.58 -5.36
N ALA A 162 3.13 20.52 -4.89
CA ALA A 162 3.37 19.35 -5.71
C ALA A 162 2.05 18.67 -6.11
N LEU A 163 2.01 18.07 -7.30
CA LEU A 163 0.79 17.45 -7.85
C LEU A 163 0.20 16.39 -6.93
N ASN A 164 1.05 15.53 -6.37
CA ASN A 164 0.64 14.48 -5.44
C ASN A 164 0.02 15.05 -4.15
N ILE A 165 0.56 16.15 -3.63
CA ILE A 165 0.02 16.84 -2.45
C ILE A 165 -1.34 17.47 -2.76
N TYR A 166 -1.49 18.07 -3.95
CA TYR A 166 -2.77 18.62 -4.39
C TYR A 166 -3.85 17.55 -4.52
N LEU A 167 -3.51 16.43 -5.17
CA LEU A 167 -4.41 15.27 -5.31
C LEU A 167 -4.79 14.69 -3.94
N PHE A 168 -3.81 14.53 -3.05
CA PHE A 168 -4.04 14.00 -1.72
C PHE A 168 -4.91 14.94 -0.87
N TRP A 169 -4.72 16.26 -0.96
CA TRP A 169 -5.61 17.24 -0.34
C TRP A 169 -7.05 17.12 -0.85
N ALA A 170 -7.23 16.99 -2.17
CA ALA A 170 -8.55 16.84 -2.78
C ALA A 170 -9.23 15.53 -2.36
N LEU A 171 -8.48 14.42 -2.34
CA LEU A 171 -8.94 13.12 -1.84
C LEU A 171 -9.34 13.22 -0.37
N ASN A 172 -8.49 13.82 0.46
CA ASN A 172 -8.75 14.01 1.88
C ASN A 172 -10.04 14.78 2.11
N ARG A 173 -10.25 15.87 1.35
CA ARG A 173 -11.47 16.67 1.43
C ARG A 173 -12.70 15.84 1.05
N ALA A 174 -12.65 15.11 -0.08
CA ALA A 174 -13.76 14.26 -0.51
C ALA A 174 -14.09 13.17 0.54
N VAL A 175 -13.08 12.51 1.11
CA VAL A 175 -13.25 11.51 2.17
C VAL A 175 -13.82 12.14 3.44
N ALA A 176 -13.32 13.30 3.85
CA ALA A 176 -13.80 14.00 5.04
C ALA A 176 -15.28 14.38 4.92
N GLU A 177 -15.69 14.92 3.77
CA GLU A 177 -17.06 15.36 3.51
C GLU A 177 -18.03 14.17 3.35
N GLN A 178 -17.60 13.13 2.63
CA GLN A 178 -18.50 12.04 2.24
C GLN A 178 -18.54 10.92 3.27
N LEU A 179 -17.42 10.57 3.91
CA LEU A 179 -17.28 9.33 4.68
C LEU A 179 -17.15 9.51 6.19
N LEU A 180 -16.74 10.68 6.68
CA LEU A 180 -16.60 10.91 8.14
C LEU A 180 -17.92 11.32 8.77
N ALA A 181 -18.24 10.76 9.94
CA ALA A 181 -19.48 11.05 10.67
C ALA A 181 -19.47 12.44 11.32
N SER A 182 -18.28 12.96 11.61
CA SER A 182 -18.10 14.32 12.14
C SER A 182 -16.69 14.82 11.87
N GLN A 183 -16.51 16.14 11.99
CA GLN A 183 -15.19 16.75 11.98
C GLN A 183 -14.34 16.14 13.10
N GLN A 184 -13.14 15.70 12.73
CA GLN A 184 -12.20 15.04 13.63
C GLN A 184 -10.79 15.14 13.07
N ASP A 185 -9.81 14.99 13.94
CA ASP A 185 -8.45 14.70 13.53
C ASP A 185 -8.30 13.21 13.27
N TYR A 186 -7.53 12.85 12.24
CA TYR A 186 -7.27 11.46 11.86
C TYR A 186 -5.94 11.37 11.10
N TYR A 187 -5.48 10.14 10.90
CA TYR A 187 -4.24 9.85 10.22
C TYR A 187 -4.49 9.26 8.84
N TRP A 188 -3.57 9.53 7.94
CA TRP A 188 -3.42 8.80 6.69
C TRP A 188 -2.17 7.94 6.74
N LEU A 189 -2.26 6.77 6.12
CA LEU A 189 -1.10 6.00 5.71
C LEU A 189 -0.80 6.36 4.26
N TYR A 190 0.35 6.97 4.02
CA TYR A 190 0.78 7.39 2.69
C TYR A 190 2.08 6.65 2.36
N PRO A 191 2.07 5.69 1.42
CA PRO A 191 3.27 4.97 1.04
C PRO A 191 4.26 5.93 0.40
N VAL A 192 5.53 5.80 0.78
CA VAL A 192 6.62 6.60 0.21
C VAL A 192 7.61 5.69 -0.49
N ASN A 193 8.12 6.15 -1.63
CA ASN A 193 9.22 5.48 -2.28
C ASN A 193 10.51 5.75 -1.49
N LEU A 194 11.31 4.72 -1.23
CA LEU A 194 12.62 4.85 -0.58
C LEU A 194 13.77 4.40 -1.49
N ARG A 195 13.47 4.00 -2.74
CA ARG A 195 14.48 3.65 -3.74
C ARG A 195 15.43 4.81 -3.98
N GLY A 196 16.72 4.55 -3.98
CA GLY A 196 17.79 5.56 -4.09
C GLY A 196 18.41 5.95 -2.75
N ALA A 197 17.65 5.92 -1.64
CA ALA A 197 18.18 6.17 -0.30
C ALA A 197 18.64 4.89 0.42
N LEU A 198 18.04 3.74 0.08
CA LEU A 198 18.40 2.45 0.66
C LEU A 198 19.33 1.68 -0.28
N PRO A 199 20.53 1.29 0.17
CA PRO A 199 21.39 0.42 -0.60
C PRO A 199 20.85 -1.02 -0.61
N ASN A 200 21.06 -1.74 -1.72
CA ASN A 200 20.79 -3.18 -1.86
C ASN A 200 19.32 -3.61 -1.72
N THR A 201 18.35 -2.73 -2.01
CA THR A 201 16.95 -3.13 -2.14
C THR A 201 16.70 -3.81 -3.48
N PRO A 202 15.97 -4.95 -3.53
CA PRO A 202 15.53 -5.53 -4.79
C PRO A 202 14.70 -4.51 -5.57
N GLU A 203 14.89 -4.45 -6.89
CA GLU A 203 14.23 -3.45 -7.74
C GLU A 203 12.71 -3.40 -7.51
N THR A 204 12.04 -4.55 -7.55
CA THR A 204 10.59 -4.67 -7.38
C THR A 204 10.16 -4.95 -5.94
N GLY A 205 11.11 -5.09 -5.02
CA GLY A 205 10.86 -5.50 -3.64
C GLY A 205 10.43 -4.34 -2.74
N ASN A 206 10.00 -4.70 -1.52
CA ASN A 206 9.77 -3.70 -0.48
C ASN A 206 11.10 -3.05 -0.07
N CYS A 207 11.04 -1.76 0.20
CA CYS A 207 12.15 -1.01 0.75
C CYS A 207 12.11 -1.10 2.28
N SER A 208 12.88 -2.03 2.87
CA SER A 208 12.98 -2.30 4.30
C SER A 208 14.35 -2.00 4.87
#